data_AF-A0A957LK00-F1
#
_entry.id   AF-A0A957LK00-F1
#
_cell.length_a   1.000
_cell.length_b   1.000
_cell.length_c   1.000
_cell.angle_alpha   90.00
_cell.angle_beta   90.00
_cell.angle_gamma   90.00
#
_symmetry.space_group_name_H-M   'P 1'
#
loop_
_entity.id
_entity.type
_entity.pdbx_description
1 polymer ?
#
loop_
_entity_poly.entity_id
_entity_poly.type
_entity_poly.pdbx_seq_one_letter_code
_entity_poly.pdbx_strand_id
1 'polypeptide(L)'
;MWLAIACYTTWGIFPLYFRLLAPVPAIDILANRVIWSLVFLLGLLTIRQDWAWLRPALRSRRVMLLYSAAGILLAANWYTYIWGVNAGYVIETSLGYFINPLVSVLMGVFFLHERLRGGQWAAIALAAAGVVFLTVSYGQLPWIALILAFTFG
;
A
#
# COMPACT_ATOMS: atom_id res chain seq x y z
N MET A 1 -12.97 13.05 -14.57
CA MET A 1 -11.86 14.02 -14.39
C MET A 1 -11.85 14.62 -12.99
N TRP A 2 -12.91 15.30 -12.54
CA TRP A 2 -12.98 15.93 -11.21
C TRP A 2 -12.75 15.00 -10.01
N LEU A 3 -13.31 13.78 -10.03
CA LEU A 3 -13.08 12.79 -8.96
C LEU A 3 -11.62 12.32 -8.87
N ALA A 4 -10.93 12.21 -10.01
CA ALA A 4 -9.53 11.83 -10.04
C ALA A 4 -8.66 12.94 -9.45
N ILE A 5 -8.91 14.20 -9.82
CA ILE A 5 -8.21 15.37 -9.28
C ILE A 5 -8.40 15.44 -7.75
N ALA A 6 -9.64 15.27 -7.27
CA ALA A 6 -9.92 15.25 -5.83
C ALA A 6 -9.13 14.13 -5.13
N CYS A 7 -9.18 12.90 -5.66
CA CYS A 7 -8.47 11.75 -5.08
C CYS A 7 -6.95 11.97 -4.99
N TYR A 8 -6.31 12.38 -6.08
CA TYR A 8 -4.86 12.61 -6.11
C TYR A 8 -4.45 13.81 -5.23
N THR A 9 -5.27 14.85 -5.15
CA THR A 9 -5.02 16.00 -4.27
C THR A 9 -5.10 15.59 -2.80
N THR A 10 -6.15 14.84 -2.41
CA THR A 10 -6.30 14.33 -1.04
C THR A 10 -5.13 13.40 -0.67
N TRP A 11 -4.70 12.55 -1.60
CA TRP A 11 -3.53 11.69 -1.39
C TRP A 11 -2.22 12.48 -1.26
N GLY A 12 -2.03 13.55 -2.03
CA GLY A 12 -0.84 14.40 -1.95
C GLY A 12 -0.74 15.19 -0.64
N ILE A 13 -1.87 15.50 0.00
CA ILE A 13 -1.91 16.20 1.30
C ILE A 13 -1.69 15.21 2.47
N PHE A 14 -1.88 13.92 2.24
CA PHE A 14 -1.83 12.89 3.27
C PHE A 14 -0.48 12.81 4.04
N PRO A 15 0.70 12.89 3.38
CA PRO A 15 1.97 12.95 4.09
C PRO A 15 2.09 14.15 5.04
N LEU A 16 1.52 15.30 4.66
CA LEU A 16 1.51 16.50 5.51
C LEU A 16 0.67 16.25 6.77
N TYR A 17 -0.51 15.63 6.61
CA TYR A 17 -1.36 15.26 7.74
C TYR A 17 -0.65 14.34 8.73
N PHE A 18 0.04 13.30 8.27
CA PHE A 18 0.78 12.41 9.17
C PHE A 18 1.96 13.10 9.83
N ARG A 19 2.67 13.98 9.11
CA ARG A 19 3.73 14.78 9.72
C ARG A 19 3.22 15.71 10.82
N LEU A 20 2.02 16.25 10.69
CA LEU A 20 1.37 17.03 11.76
C LEU A 20 1.01 16.15 12.97
N LEU A 21 0.78 14.85 12.75
CA LEU A 21 0.55 13.84 13.78
C LEU A 21 1.82 13.10 14.22
N ALA A 22 3.02 13.56 13.83
CA ALA A 22 4.28 12.90 14.17
C ALA A 22 4.48 12.55 15.67
N PRO A 23 3.93 13.30 16.65
CA PRO A 23 4.00 12.89 18.06
C PRO A 23 3.24 11.60 18.39
N VAL A 24 2.28 11.20 17.56
CA VAL A 24 1.45 10.01 17.76
C VAL A 24 2.15 8.79 17.13
N PRO A 25 2.32 7.69 17.87
CA PRO A 25 2.87 6.45 17.33
C PRO A 25 2.12 5.97 16.07
N ALA A 26 2.85 5.53 15.05
CA ALA A 26 2.28 5.06 13.80
C ALA A 26 1.27 3.90 13.99
N ILE A 27 1.49 3.07 15.01
CA ILE A 27 0.59 1.96 15.36
C ILE A 27 -0.77 2.47 15.87
N ASP A 28 -0.80 3.57 16.62
CA ASP A 28 -2.04 4.14 17.15
C ASP A 28 -2.86 4.79 16.03
N ILE A 29 -2.20 5.45 15.09
CA ILE A 29 -2.83 5.99 13.88
C ILE A 29 -3.45 4.85 13.06
N LEU A 30 -2.72 3.76 12.87
CA LEU A 30 -3.20 2.58 12.16
C LEU A 30 -4.38 1.92 12.89
N ALA A 31 -4.29 1.75 14.20
CA ALA A 31 -5.34 1.15 15.01
C ALA A 31 -6.65 1.95 14.91
N ASN A 32 -6.57 3.27 15.06
CA ASN A 32 -7.72 4.15 14.88
C ASN A 32 -8.35 4.00 13.50
N ARG A 33 -7.52 3.94 12.45
CA ARG A 33 -8.00 3.74 11.09
C ARG A 33 -8.73 2.41 10.92
N VAL A 34 -8.19 1.33 11.46
CA VAL A 34 -8.82 -0.02 11.38
C VAL A 34 -10.15 -0.02 12.12
N ILE A 35 -10.21 0.56 13.32
CA ILE A 35 -11.44 0.66 14.12
C ILE A 35 -12.51 1.44 13.36
N TRP A 36 -12.20 2.64 12.84
CA TRP A 36 -13.17 3.44 12.10
C TRP A 36 -13.61 2.79 10.79
N SER A 37 -12.70 2.08 10.10
CA SER A 37 -13.05 1.31 8.91
C SER A 37 -14.02 0.17 9.25
N LEU A 38 -13.80 -0.52 10.37
CA LEU A 38 -14.69 -1.57 10.86
C LEU A 38 -16.07 -1.00 11.21
N VAL A 39 -16.12 0.10 11.98
CA VAL A 39 -17.38 0.77 12.35
C VAL A 39 -18.16 1.19 11.10
N PHE A 40 -17.48 1.81 10.13
CA PHE A 40 -18.10 2.23 8.87
C PHE A 40 -18.65 1.04 8.07
N LEU A 41 -17.86 -0.03 7.92
CA LEU A 41 -18.27 -1.23 7.18
C LEU A 41 -19.46 -1.94 7.87
N LEU A 42 -19.46 -2.06 9.19
CA LEU A 42 -20.57 -2.61 9.95
C LEU A 42 -21.84 -1.74 9.80
N GLY A 43 -21.70 -0.42 9.84
CA GLY A 43 -22.80 0.50 9.56
C GLY A 43 -23.38 0.30 8.16
N LEU A 44 -22.52 0.21 7.14
CA LEU A 44 -22.93 -0.03 5.76
C LEU A 44 -23.62 -1.38 5.58
N LEU A 45 -23.12 -2.44 6.20
CA LEU A 45 -23.75 -3.77 6.18
C LEU A 45 -25.13 -3.75 6.86
N THR A 46 -25.26 -3.00 7.96
CA THR A 46 -26.54 -2.80 8.64
C THR A 46 -27.55 -2.13 7.72
N ILE A 47 -27.16 -1.04 7.05
CA ILE A 47 -28.03 -0.29 6.13
C ILE A 47 -28.42 -1.14 4.92
N ARG A 48 -27.51 -1.94 4.39
CA ARG A 48 -27.78 -2.84 3.24
C ARG A 48 -28.46 -4.14 3.63
N GLN A 49 -28.60 -4.42 4.93
CA GLN A 49 -29.09 -5.68 5.50
C GLN A 49 -28.35 -6.93 4.97
N ASP A 50 -27.11 -6.76 4.51
CA ASP A 50 -26.36 -7.77 3.78
C ASP A 50 -25.45 -8.60 4.71
N TRP A 51 -26.06 -9.22 5.72
CA TRP A 51 -25.32 -10.02 6.72
C TRP A 51 -25.16 -11.48 6.31
N ALA A 52 -25.88 -11.92 5.29
CA ALA A 52 -26.00 -13.32 4.91
C ALA A 52 -24.67 -13.94 4.45
N TRP A 53 -23.82 -13.17 3.76
CA TRP A 53 -22.51 -13.65 3.28
C TRP A 53 -21.44 -13.70 4.38
N LEU A 54 -21.59 -12.91 5.46
CA LEU A 54 -20.59 -12.81 6.52
C LEU A 54 -20.47 -14.13 7.30
N ARG A 55 -21.59 -14.78 7.62
CA ARG A 55 -21.59 -16.03 8.40
C ARG A 55 -20.87 -17.19 7.67
N PRO A 56 -21.13 -17.48 6.38
CA PRO A 56 -20.36 -18.46 5.61
C PRO A 56 -18.87 -18.10 5.50
N ALA A 57 -18.55 -16.82 5.29
CA ALA A 57 -17.18 -16.37 5.16
C ALA A 57 -16.36 -16.63 6.45
N LEU A 58 -16.94 -16.34 7.62
CA LEU A 58 -16.31 -16.58 8.93
C LEU A 58 -16.10 -18.06 9.25
N ARG A 59 -16.95 -18.95 8.71
CA ARG A 59 -16.82 -20.41 8.90
C ARG A 59 -15.80 -21.05 7.97
N SER A 60 -15.47 -20.41 6.86
CA SER A 60 -14.49 -20.93 5.92
C SER A 60 -13.08 -20.59 6.39
N ARG A 61 -12.37 -21.60 6.92
CA ARG A 61 -10.96 -21.46 7.34
C ARG A 61 -10.07 -20.91 6.21
N ARG A 62 -10.34 -21.30 4.97
CA ARG A 62 -9.60 -20.82 3.80
C ARG A 62 -9.82 -19.32 3.56
N VAL A 63 -11.07 -18.86 3.62
CA VAL A 63 -11.41 -17.44 3.44
C VAL A 63 -10.83 -16.60 4.57
N MET A 64 -10.96 -17.08 5.81
CA MET A 64 -10.37 -16.44 6.98
C MET A 64 -8.84 -16.30 6.85
N LEU A 65 -8.14 -17.38 6.49
CA LEU A 65 -6.68 -17.33 6.31
C LEU A 65 -6.26 -16.34 5.22
N LEU A 66 -6.94 -16.37 4.07
CA LEU A 66 -6.64 -15.47 2.95
C LEU A 66 -6.87 -14.00 3.34
N TYR A 67 -8.00 -13.70 3.99
CA TYR A 67 -8.33 -12.33 4.41
C TYR A 67 -7.45 -11.85 5.57
N SER A 68 -7.07 -12.72 6.50
CA SER A 68 -6.10 -12.38 7.53
C SER A 68 -4.72 -12.10 6.94
N ALA A 69 -4.26 -12.91 5.98
CA ALA A 69 -2.99 -12.67 5.29
C ALA A 69 -3.02 -11.34 4.52
N ALA A 70 -4.07 -11.09 3.74
CA ALA A 70 -4.26 -9.82 3.03
C ALA A 70 -4.35 -8.63 4.00
N GLY A 71 -5.05 -8.79 5.12
CA GLY A 71 -5.14 -7.77 6.17
C GLY A 71 -3.81 -7.47 6.84
N ILE A 72 -2.98 -8.48 7.11
CA ILE A 72 -1.63 -8.32 7.66
C ILE A 72 -0.72 -7.61 6.65
N LEU A 73 -0.74 -8.00 5.38
CA LEU A 73 0.03 -7.32 4.33
C LEU A 73 -0.38 -5.86 4.20
N LEU A 74 -1.69 -5.58 4.19
CA LEU A 74 -2.22 -4.22 4.14
C LEU A 74 -1.84 -3.41 5.39
N ALA A 75 -1.88 -4.03 6.57
CA ALA A 75 -1.49 -3.39 7.82
C ALA A 75 0.01 -3.08 7.85
N ALA A 76 0.85 -4.02 7.42
CA ALA A 76 2.29 -3.83 7.29
C ALA A 76 2.61 -2.69 6.31
N ASN A 77 1.95 -2.69 5.15
CA ASN A 77 2.08 -1.64 4.15
C ASN A 77 1.75 -0.25 4.72
N TRP A 78 0.58 -0.11 5.33
CA TRP A 78 0.15 1.16 5.92
C TRP A 78 1.02 1.60 7.10
N TYR A 79 1.43 0.66 7.94
CA TYR A 79 2.35 0.93 9.04
C TYR A 79 3.67 1.48 8.52
N THR A 80 4.30 0.80 7.56
CA THR A 80 5.57 1.23 6.95
C THR A 80 5.43 2.60 6.29
N TYR A 81 4.29 2.88 5.65
CA TYR A 81 4.03 4.19 5.06
C TYR A 81 3.94 5.31 6.11
N ILE A 82 3.08 5.14 7.13
CA ILE A 82 2.88 6.14 8.20
C ILE A 82 4.20 6.36 8.95
N TRP A 83 4.89 5.27 9.29
CA TRP A 83 6.17 5.31 9.97
C TRP A 83 7.23 6.03 9.10
N GLY A 84 7.35 5.67 7.83
CA GLY A 84 8.31 6.29 6.91
C GLY A 84 8.07 7.79 6.74
N VAL A 85 6.82 8.22 6.66
CA VAL A 85 6.46 9.65 6.63
C VAL A 85 6.81 10.34 7.94
N ASN A 86 6.46 9.76 9.09
CA ASN A 86 6.73 10.34 10.41
C ASN A 86 8.22 10.42 10.72
N ALA A 87 9.01 9.45 10.26
CA ALA A 87 10.47 9.42 10.40
C ALA A 87 11.20 10.31 9.37
N GLY A 88 10.48 11.02 8.50
CA GLY A 88 11.05 11.97 7.53
C GLY A 88 11.46 11.36 6.18
N TYR A 89 11.27 10.06 5.98
CA TYR A 89 11.57 9.33 4.73
C TYR A 89 10.47 9.48 3.67
N VAL A 90 9.91 10.68 3.52
CA VAL A 90 8.79 10.94 2.58
C VAL A 90 9.18 10.66 1.13
N ILE A 91 10.42 10.98 0.75
CA ILE A 91 10.96 10.70 -0.59
C ILE A 91 11.03 9.18 -0.83
N GLU A 92 11.55 8.42 0.14
CA GLU A 92 11.65 6.96 0.06
C GLU A 92 10.27 6.29 -0.01
N THR A 93 9.30 6.75 0.80
CA THR A 93 7.93 6.22 0.72
C THR A 93 7.30 6.45 -0.65
N SER A 94 7.50 7.64 -1.23
CA SER A 94 7.00 7.99 -2.58
C SER A 94 7.65 7.13 -3.66
N LEU A 95 8.94 6.81 -3.50
CA LEU A 95 9.64 5.88 -4.38
C LEU A 95 9.10 4.46 -4.28
N GLY A 96 8.71 4.01 -3.09
CA GLY A 96 8.02 2.73 -2.93
C GLY A 96 6.80 2.61 -3.84
N TYR A 97 6.00 3.67 -3.95
CA TYR A 97 4.85 3.71 -4.86
C TYR A 97 5.23 3.72 -6.35
N PHE A 98 6.38 4.28 -6.72
CA PHE A 98 6.89 4.18 -8.09
C PHE A 98 7.46 2.80 -8.42
N ILE A 99 8.03 2.10 -7.44
CA ILE A 99 8.53 0.73 -7.59
C ILE A 99 7.37 -0.26 -7.66
N ASN A 100 6.25 0.02 -7.01
CA ASN A 100 5.13 -0.91 -6.90
C ASN A 100 4.58 -1.43 -8.24
N PRO A 101 4.35 -0.61 -9.29
CA PRO A 101 3.97 -1.10 -10.60
C PRO A 101 4.99 -2.05 -11.22
N LEU A 102 6.28 -1.84 -10.99
CA LEU A 102 7.34 -2.74 -11.48
C LEU A 102 7.23 -4.10 -10.83
N VAL A 103 7.09 -4.10 -9.50
CA VAL A 103 6.95 -5.34 -8.72
C VAL A 103 5.68 -6.08 -9.16
N SER A 104 4.56 -5.38 -9.31
CA SER A 104 3.31 -5.98 -9.81
C SER A 104 3.46 -6.59 -11.21
N VAL A 105 4.15 -5.89 -12.12
CA VAL A 105 4.44 -6.40 -13.48
C VAL A 105 5.37 -7.61 -13.42
N LEU A 106 6.43 -7.57 -12.60
CA LEU A 106 7.35 -8.70 -12.41
C LEU A 106 6.61 -9.91 -11.85
N MET A 107 5.73 -9.72 -10.86
CA MET A 107 4.88 -10.79 -10.35
C MET A 107 3.97 -11.35 -11.44
N GLY A 108 3.37 -10.51 -12.29
CA GLY A 108 2.61 -10.97 -13.46
C GLY A 108 3.43 -11.79 -14.45
N VAL A 109 4.68 -11.38 -14.72
CA VAL A 109 5.58 -12.16 -15.60
C VAL A 109 5.97 -13.49 -14.98
N PHE A 110 6.34 -13.52 -13.70
CA PHE A 110 6.86 -14.73 -13.05
C PHE A 110 5.77 -15.72 -12.65
N PHE A 111 4.64 -15.24 -12.12
CA PHE A 111 3.54 -16.10 -11.66
C PHE A 111 2.50 -16.35 -12.75
N LEU A 112 2.12 -15.32 -13.51
CA LEU A 112 1.09 -15.42 -14.56
C LEU A 112 1.66 -15.70 -15.95
N HIS A 113 3.00 -15.77 -16.10
CA HIS A 113 3.69 -16.03 -17.36
C HIS A 113 3.32 -15.04 -18.49
N GLU A 114 3.03 -13.79 -18.11
CA GLU A 114 2.68 -12.74 -19.08
C GLU A 114 3.88 -12.34 -19.95
N ARG A 115 3.62 -12.14 -21.25
CA ARG A 115 4.64 -11.70 -22.22
C ARG A 115 4.63 -10.18 -22.34
N LEU A 116 5.67 -9.53 -21.84
CA LEU A 116 5.82 -8.08 -21.95
C LEU A 116 6.23 -7.63 -23.35
N ARG A 117 5.66 -6.52 -23.81
CA ARG A 117 6.08 -5.83 -25.04
C ARG A 117 7.42 -5.10 -24.81
N GLY A 118 8.22 -4.92 -25.86
CA GLY A 118 9.55 -4.30 -25.74
C GLY A 118 9.57 -2.92 -25.06
N GLY A 119 8.53 -2.09 -25.25
CA GLY A 119 8.41 -0.81 -24.56
C GLY A 119 8.21 -0.92 -23.04
N GLN A 120 7.58 -2.01 -22.55
CA GLN A 120 7.42 -2.24 -21.10
C GLN A 120 8.77 -2.60 -20.47
N TRP A 121 9.64 -3.33 -21.16
CA TRP A 121 11.00 -3.60 -20.70
C TRP A 121 11.81 -2.31 -20.55
N ALA A 122 11.68 -1.37 -21.48
CA ALA A 122 12.34 -0.06 -21.37
C ALA A 122 11.84 0.74 -20.15
N ALA A 123 10.53 0.73 -19.88
CA ALA A 123 9.96 1.37 -18.70
C ALA A 123 10.47 0.74 -17.39
N ILE A 124 10.57 -0.59 -17.34
CA ILE A 124 11.13 -1.32 -16.19
C ILE A 124 12.60 -0.95 -15.98
N ALA A 125 13.41 -0.94 -17.04
CA ALA A 125 14.81 -0.57 -16.97
C ALA A 125 15.02 0.87 -16.48
N LEU A 126 14.21 1.82 -16.97
CA LEU A 126 14.26 3.22 -16.55
C LEU A 126 13.93 3.38 -15.05
N ALA A 127 12.88 2.69 -14.60
CA ALA A 127 12.48 2.77 -13.20
C ALA A 127 13.49 2.06 -12.28
N ALA A 128 14.05 0.93 -12.69
CA ALA A 128 15.15 0.26 -11.99
C ALA A 128 16.40 1.17 -11.88
N ALA A 129 16.74 1.89 -12.96
CA ALA A 129 17.81 2.88 -12.94
C ALA A 129 17.53 4.02 -11.94
N GLY A 130 16.27 4.47 -11.81
CA GLY A 130 15.85 5.42 -10.79
C GLY A 130 16.10 4.91 -9.36
N VAL A 131 15.74 3.65 -9.07
CA VAL A 131 16.00 3.03 -7.76
C VAL A 131 17.49 2.96 -7.46
N VAL A 132 18.31 2.55 -8.43
CA VAL A 132 19.77 2.50 -8.29
C VAL A 132 20.36 3.89 -8.05
N PHE A 133 19.95 4.87 -8.85
CA PHE A 133 20.40 6.26 -8.70
C PHE A 133 20.12 6.80 -7.30
N LEU A 134 18.94 6.53 -6.76
CA LEU A 134 18.57 6.95 -5.40
C LEU A 134 19.31 6.18 -4.33
N THR A 135 19.51 4.87 -4.50
CA THR A 135 20.32 4.05 -3.60
C THR A 135 21.75 4.60 -3.48
N VAL A 136 22.33 4.98 -4.62
CA VAL A 136 23.68 5.57 -4.67
C VAL A 136 23.68 6.99 -4.09
N SER A 137 22.68 7.81 -4.41
CA SER A 137 22.59 9.22 -3.96
C SER A 137 22.33 9.35 -2.46
N TYR A 138 21.49 8.49 -1.89
CA TYR A 138 21.21 8.45 -0.44
C TYR A 138 22.25 7.67 0.36
N GLY A 139 23.13 6.91 -0.30
CA GLY A 139 24.15 6.07 0.35
C GLY A 139 23.58 4.95 1.21
N GLN A 140 22.26 4.71 1.14
CA GLN A 140 21.54 3.69 1.88
C GLN A 140 20.52 3.01 0.97
N LEU A 141 20.33 1.71 1.17
CA LEU A 141 19.34 0.94 0.43
C LEU A 141 17.93 1.44 0.80
N PRO A 142 17.04 1.73 -0.17
CA PRO A 142 15.70 2.24 0.08
C PRO A 142 14.77 1.11 0.58
N TRP A 143 15.05 0.61 1.79
CA TRP A 143 14.38 -0.52 2.40
C TRP A 143 12.88 -0.27 2.66
N ILE A 144 12.47 0.97 2.95
CA ILE A 144 11.05 1.35 3.11
C ILE A 144 10.34 1.21 1.77
N ALA A 145 10.98 1.69 0.70
CA ALA A 145 10.42 1.59 -0.65
C ALA A 145 10.24 0.13 -1.08
N LEU A 146 11.21 -0.72 -0.75
CA LEU A 146 11.15 -2.16 -1.02
C LEU A 146 10.02 -2.83 -0.22
N ILE A 147 9.93 -2.59 1.09
CA ILE A 147 8.85 -3.15 1.93
C ILE A 147 7.48 -2.72 1.37
N LEU A 148 7.30 -1.44 1.05
CA LEU A 148 6.06 -0.95 0.46
C LEU A 148 5.75 -1.66 -0.87
N ALA A 149 6.73 -1.79 -1.76
CA ALA A 149 6.52 -2.40 -3.06
C ALA A 149 6.13 -3.89 -2.96
N PHE A 150 6.77 -4.65 -2.06
CA PHE A 150 6.49 -6.08 -1.88
C PHE A 150 5.22 -6.37 -1.07
N THR A 151 4.83 -5.50 -0.13
CA THR A 151 3.61 -5.70 0.68
C THR A 151 2.32 -5.41 -0.08
N PHE A 152 2.39 -4.78 -1.25
CA PHE A 152 1.25 -4.51 -2.12
C PHE A 152 0.90 -5.67 -3.08
N GLY A 153 1.81 -6.61 -3.31
CA GLY A 153 1.63 -7.69 -4.29
C GLY A 153 1.13 -9.00 -3.70
#